data_AF-A0A7V1QSA1-F1
#
_entry.id   AF-A0A7V1QSA1-F1
#
_cell.length_a   1.000
_cell.length_b   1.000
_cell.length_c   1.000
_cell.angle_alpha   90.00
_cell.angle_beta   90.00
_cell.angle_gamma   90.00
#
_symmetry.space_group_name_H-M   'P 1'
#
loop_
_entity.id
_entity.type
_entity.pdbx_description
1 polymer ?
#
loop_
_entity_poly.entity_id
_entity_poly.type
_entity_poly.pdbx_seq_one_letter_code
_entity_poly.pdbx_strand_id
1 'polypeptide(L)'
;MEPLFVLDLRDRSTGKRVALRLTRAEALLPLGEVVRRLLRAMPERLVAQGRLAPTQADTLFRLQDLIFPVNDRGALARRPYRGLVWRHGRDGFTLNPAYPARFERVRRADGPDVLVLPLEADRHDVRYERNWRGFHARRFARFRPTIDRLLAEAVPGGVALDGAVAERRFLEAVARRIWRADFENYSRFFPPAIPLKTGDETVEHIVQGRGGVCTEKVLALKLITDGFGLESRVVFAGPRTREPLPVAQLRRMLDELGEYDFTYARRYMRYWDHVALEYRL
;
A
#
# COMPACT_ATOMS: atom_id res chain seq x y z
N MET A 1 16.66 -32.41 16.80
CA MET A 1 16.01 -31.08 16.83
C MET A 1 14.82 -31.09 15.89
N GLU A 2 13.68 -30.53 16.30
CA GLU A 2 12.50 -30.42 15.45
C GLU A 2 12.75 -29.37 14.33
N PRO A 3 12.32 -29.62 13.08
CA PRO A 3 12.49 -28.65 12.01
C PRO A 3 11.64 -27.40 12.22
N LEU A 4 12.14 -26.25 11.76
CA LEU A 4 11.41 -25.00 11.74
C LEU A 4 10.56 -24.91 10.47
N PHE A 5 9.28 -24.62 10.59
CA PHE A 5 8.39 -24.40 9.45
C PHE A 5 8.24 -22.91 9.18
N VAL A 6 8.46 -22.49 7.92
CA VAL A 6 8.38 -21.09 7.49
C VAL A 6 7.52 -20.99 6.24
N LEU A 7 6.53 -20.11 6.28
CA LEU A 7 5.79 -19.63 5.11
C LEU A 7 6.48 -18.37 4.64
N ASP A 8 7.01 -18.42 3.43
CA ASP A 8 7.64 -17.29 2.77
C ASP A 8 6.66 -16.71 1.75
N LEU A 9 5.90 -15.71 2.17
CA LEU A 9 4.81 -15.13 1.39
C LEU A 9 5.32 -13.91 0.61
N ARG A 10 5.03 -13.88 -0.70
CA ARG A 10 5.28 -12.74 -1.57
C ARG A 10 4.03 -12.37 -2.37
N ASP A 11 3.76 -11.07 -2.51
CA ASP A 11 2.80 -10.59 -3.51
C ASP A 11 3.51 -10.35 -4.85
N ARG A 12 3.02 -10.98 -5.91
CA ARG A 12 3.67 -10.97 -7.22
C ARG A 12 3.68 -9.57 -7.85
N SER A 13 2.63 -8.78 -7.64
CA SER A 13 2.48 -7.47 -8.29
C SER A 13 3.28 -6.36 -7.62
N THR A 14 3.39 -6.39 -6.29
CA THR A 14 4.04 -5.33 -5.50
C THR A 14 5.43 -5.71 -5.01
N GLY A 15 5.80 -6.99 -5.06
CA GLY A 15 7.07 -7.50 -4.55
C GLY A 15 7.18 -7.56 -3.03
N LYS A 16 6.15 -7.11 -2.30
CA LYS A 16 6.10 -7.16 -0.84
C LYS A 16 6.22 -8.60 -0.36
N ARG A 17 7.08 -8.85 0.63
CA ARG A 17 7.43 -10.18 1.11
C ARG A 17 7.54 -10.23 2.63
N VAL A 18 7.04 -11.30 3.23
CA VAL A 18 7.13 -11.56 4.67
C VAL A 18 7.43 -13.04 4.91
N ALA A 19 8.15 -13.32 6.00
CA ALA A 19 8.39 -14.68 6.46
C ALA A 19 7.60 -14.92 7.76
N LEU A 20 6.84 -16.01 7.79
CA LEU A 20 5.97 -16.36 8.91
C LEU A 20 6.34 -17.75 9.43
N ARG A 21 6.66 -17.85 10.72
CA ARG A 21 6.89 -19.15 11.35
C ARG A 21 5.56 -19.88 11.57
N LEU A 22 5.52 -21.16 11.23
CA LEU A 22 4.41 -22.06 11.53
C LEU A 22 4.77 -23.04 12.65
N THR A 23 3.73 -23.48 13.34
CA THR A 23 3.78 -24.72 14.11
C THR A 23 3.72 -25.92 13.16
N ARG A 24 4.20 -27.08 13.61
CA ARG A 24 4.10 -28.33 12.84
C ARG A 24 2.66 -28.70 12.52
N ALA A 25 1.73 -28.51 13.47
CA ALA A 25 0.32 -28.80 13.26
C ALA A 25 -0.29 -27.93 12.15
N GLU A 26 0.08 -26.65 12.07
CA GLU A 26 -0.38 -25.75 11.00
C GLU A 26 0.20 -26.13 9.64
N ALA A 27 1.45 -26.59 9.58
CA ALA A 27 2.09 -27.01 8.33
C ALA A 27 1.40 -28.22 7.67
N LEU A 28 0.59 -28.98 8.42
CA LEU A 28 -0.19 -30.12 7.93
C LEU A 28 -1.61 -29.75 7.50
N LEU A 29 -2.05 -28.50 7.74
CA LEU A 29 -3.38 -28.05 7.35
C LEU A 29 -3.47 -27.76 5.84
N PRO A 30 -4.68 -27.81 5.26
CA PRO A 30 -4.92 -27.25 3.93
C PRO A 30 -4.39 -25.82 3.81
N LEU A 31 -3.77 -25.49 2.69
CA LEU A 31 -3.16 -24.17 2.45
C LEU A 31 -4.14 -23.03 2.72
N GLY A 32 -5.40 -23.18 2.29
CA GLY A 32 -6.43 -22.17 2.53
C GLY A 32 -6.68 -21.89 4.02
N GLU A 33 -6.56 -22.91 4.87
CA GLU A 33 -6.71 -22.78 6.31
C GLU A 33 -5.48 -22.13 6.96
N VAL A 34 -4.28 -22.47 6.50
CA VAL A 34 -3.02 -21.83 6.92
C VAL A 34 -3.07 -20.33 6.62
N VAL A 35 -3.36 -19.98 5.36
CA VAL A 35 -3.50 -18.59 4.90
C VAL A 35 -4.55 -17.86 5.74
N ARG A 36 -5.73 -18.46 5.94
CA ARG A 36 -6.83 -17.83 6.70
C ARG A 36 -6.44 -17.56 8.16
N ARG A 37 -5.74 -18.49 8.81
CA ARG A 37 -5.32 -18.35 10.23
C ARG A 37 -4.22 -17.32 10.40
N LEU A 38 -3.17 -17.40 9.57
CA LEU A 38 -1.99 -16.56 9.72
C LEU A 38 -2.20 -15.17 9.16
N LEU A 39 -2.71 -15.08 7.94
CA LEU A 39 -2.79 -13.81 7.24
C LEU A 39 -3.97 -12.95 7.68
N ARG A 40 -4.89 -13.45 8.52
CA ARG A 40 -5.93 -12.62 9.17
C ARG A 40 -5.60 -12.25 10.62
N ALA A 41 -4.55 -12.83 11.20
CA ALA A 41 -4.13 -12.47 12.55
C ALA A 41 -3.60 -11.03 12.58
N MET A 42 -3.75 -10.36 13.73
CA MET A 42 -3.13 -9.05 13.94
C MET A 42 -1.59 -9.22 13.89
N PRO A 43 -0.86 -8.43 13.11
CA PRO A 43 0.60 -8.54 13.00
C PRO A 43 1.29 -8.51 14.37
N GLU A 44 0.83 -7.67 15.29
CA GLU A 44 1.37 -7.51 16.64
C GLU A 44 1.27 -8.81 17.45
N ARG A 45 0.18 -9.57 17.27
CA ARG A 45 0.01 -10.87 17.91
C ARG A 45 1.01 -11.89 17.36
N LEU A 46 1.29 -11.87 16.06
CA LEU A 46 2.29 -12.76 15.46
C LEU A 46 3.70 -12.39 15.90
N VAL A 47 3.99 -11.09 16.05
CA VAL A 47 5.26 -10.59 16.60
C VAL A 47 5.43 -11.05 18.05
N ALA A 48 4.44 -10.85 18.90
CA ALA A 48 4.48 -11.27 20.31
C ALA A 48 4.66 -12.79 20.48
N GLN A 49 4.19 -13.58 19.51
CA GLN A 49 4.36 -15.03 19.48
C GLN A 49 5.71 -15.48 18.86
N GLY A 50 6.59 -14.55 18.48
CA GLY A 50 7.85 -14.88 17.79
C GLY A 50 7.65 -15.50 16.40
N ARG A 51 6.51 -15.23 15.76
CA ARG A 51 6.13 -15.80 14.45
C ARG A 51 6.42 -14.88 13.27
N LEU A 52 6.54 -13.58 13.53
CA LEU A 52 6.82 -12.54 12.55
C LEU A 52 7.89 -11.62 13.13
N ALA A 53 8.88 -11.21 12.34
CA ALA A 53 9.83 -10.21 12.78
C ALA A 53 9.12 -8.85 12.97
N PRO A 54 9.42 -8.07 14.03
CA PRO A 54 8.79 -6.76 14.26
C PRO A 54 8.87 -5.83 13.04
N THR A 55 10.00 -5.85 12.34
CA THR A 55 10.26 -5.05 11.12
C THR A 55 9.38 -5.43 9.93
N GLN A 56 8.69 -6.58 9.97
CA GLN A 56 7.80 -7.06 8.91
C GLN A 56 6.31 -6.87 9.26
N ALA A 57 5.98 -6.30 10.42
CA ALA A 57 4.59 -6.12 10.86
C ALA A 57 3.77 -5.26 9.88
N ASP A 58 4.31 -4.12 9.45
CA ASP A 58 3.64 -3.23 8.49
C ASP A 58 3.57 -3.84 7.09
N THR A 59 4.60 -4.57 6.67
CA THR A 59 4.57 -5.28 5.38
C THR A 59 3.49 -6.35 5.38
N LEU A 60 3.35 -7.12 6.47
CA LEU A 60 2.26 -8.09 6.59
C LEU A 60 0.92 -7.37 6.54
N PHE A 61 0.72 -6.34 7.37
CA PHE A 61 -0.51 -5.54 7.39
C PHE A 61 -0.90 -5.08 5.97
N ARG A 62 0.06 -4.55 5.21
CA ARG A 62 -0.16 -4.11 3.83
C ARG A 62 -0.53 -5.26 2.89
N LEU A 63 0.09 -6.42 3.04
CA LEU A 63 -0.26 -7.64 2.30
C LEU A 63 -1.68 -8.12 2.61
N GLN A 64 -2.15 -7.99 3.86
CA GLN A 64 -3.50 -8.39 4.23
C GLN A 64 -4.57 -7.66 3.40
N ASP A 65 -4.40 -6.37 3.15
CA ASP A 65 -5.32 -5.56 2.34
C ASP A 65 -5.30 -5.91 0.84
N LEU A 66 -4.24 -6.59 0.37
CA LEU A 66 -4.13 -7.09 -1.00
C LEU A 66 -4.79 -8.46 -1.15
N ILE A 67 -4.86 -9.22 -0.06
CA ILE A 67 -5.36 -10.60 -0.05
C ILE A 67 -6.83 -10.65 0.33
N PHE A 68 -7.28 -9.85 1.31
CA PHE A 68 -8.64 -9.89 1.83
C PHE A 68 -9.40 -8.59 1.52
N PRO A 69 -10.69 -8.67 1.13
CA PRO A 69 -11.58 -7.53 1.14
C PRO A 69 -11.69 -6.90 2.52
N VAL A 70 -11.91 -5.59 2.56
CA VAL A 70 -12.07 -4.82 3.79
C VAL A 70 -13.49 -4.26 3.84
N ASN A 71 -14.16 -4.34 4.99
CA ASN A 71 -15.47 -3.70 5.17
C ASN A 71 -15.32 -2.22 5.56
N ASP A 72 -16.43 -1.46 5.61
CA ASP A 72 -16.40 -0.01 5.92
C ASP A 72 -15.77 0.34 7.27
N ARG A 73 -15.67 -0.64 8.19
CA ARG A 73 -15.07 -0.49 9.51
C ARG A 73 -13.59 -0.87 9.54
N GLY A 74 -12.98 -1.15 8.40
CA GLY A 74 -11.57 -1.54 8.32
C GLY A 74 -11.28 -2.98 8.71
N ALA A 75 -12.28 -3.87 8.81
CA ALA A 75 -12.08 -5.27 9.17
C ALA A 75 -11.92 -6.17 7.93
N LEU A 76 -10.97 -7.10 8.00
CA LEU A 76 -10.70 -8.08 6.94
C LEU A 76 -11.83 -9.11 6.84
N ALA A 77 -12.33 -9.31 5.63
CA ALA A 77 -13.32 -10.34 5.30
C ALA A 77 -12.80 -11.75 5.64
N ARG A 78 -13.72 -12.71 5.73
CA ARG A 78 -13.40 -14.10 6.10
C ARG A 78 -12.67 -14.86 4.99
N ARG A 79 -12.89 -14.46 3.73
CA ARG A 79 -12.33 -15.11 2.54
C ARG A 79 -11.45 -14.11 1.78
N PRO A 80 -10.39 -14.57 1.11
CA PRO A 80 -9.61 -13.73 0.20
C PRO A 80 -10.45 -13.18 -0.96
N TYR A 81 -9.91 -12.21 -1.70
CA TYR A 81 -10.52 -11.70 -2.92
C TYR A 81 -10.82 -12.84 -3.91
N ARG A 82 -11.97 -12.75 -4.58
CA ARG A 82 -12.30 -13.66 -5.68
C ARG A 82 -11.29 -13.47 -6.82
N GLY A 83 -10.80 -14.58 -7.37
CA GLY A 83 -9.77 -14.57 -8.42
C GLY A 83 -8.33 -14.54 -7.88
N LEU A 84 -8.13 -14.55 -6.55
CA LEU A 84 -6.78 -14.71 -6.00
C LEU A 84 -6.30 -16.15 -6.23
N VAL A 85 -5.11 -16.28 -6.81
CA VAL A 85 -4.46 -17.56 -7.09
C VAL A 85 -3.21 -17.70 -6.23
N TRP A 86 -3.05 -18.85 -5.60
CA TRP A 86 -1.84 -19.19 -4.87
C TRP A 86 -0.89 -19.93 -5.80
N ARG A 87 0.37 -19.50 -5.86
CA ARG A 87 1.39 -20.16 -6.67
C ARG A 87 2.57 -20.56 -5.79
N HIS A 88 3.23 -21.65 -6.14
CA HIS A 88 4.48 -22.01 -5.51
C HIS A 88 5.59 -21.12 -6.07
N GLY A 89 6.33 -20.43 -5.19
CA GLY A 89 7.20 -19.32 -5.58
C GLY A 89 8.46 -19.70 -6.36
N ARG A 90 8.74 -21.00 -6.52
CA ARG A 90 9.93 -21.49 -7.24
C ARG A 90 9.66 -21.84 -8.70
N ASP A 91 8.54 -22.51 -8.96
CA ASP A 91 8.17 -23.08 -10.26
C ASP A 91 6.92 -22.41 -10.85
N GLY A 92 6.23 -21.59 -10.07
CA GLY A 92 5.03 -20.86 -10.49
C GLY A 92 3.79 -21.75 -10.67
N PHE A 93 3.82 -23.00 -10.22
CA PHE A 93 2.65 -23.88 -10.30
C PHE A 93 1.54 -23.39 -9.38
N THR A 94 0.30 -23.50 -9.86
CA THR A 94 -0.87 -23.14 -9.06
C THR A 94 -1.08 -24.17 -7.96
N LEU A 95 -1.20 -23.68 -6.72
CA LEU A 95 -1.47 -24.47 -5.54
C LEU A 95 -2.98 -24.52 -5.28
N ASN A 96 -3.51 -25.72 -5.08
CA ASN A 96 -4.90 -25.89 -4.69
C ASN A 96 -5.05 -25.68 -3.17
N PRO A 97 -5.84 -24.67 -2.72
CA PRO A 97 -5.96 -24.34 -1.31
C PRO A 97 -6.65 -25.41 -0.45
N ALA A 98 -7.30 -26.40 -1.08
CA ALA A 98 -7.96 -27.51 -0.38
C ALA A 98 -6.97 -28.57 0.15
N TYR A 99 -5.72 -28.57 -0.33
CA TYR A 99 -4.71 -29.55 0.07
C TYR A 99 -3.58 -28.90 0.87
N PRO A 100 -2.87 -29.67 1.73
CA PRO A 100 -1.64 -29.20 2.35
C PRO A 100 -0.58 -28.89 1.31
N ALA A 101 0.17 -27.81 1.52
CA ALA A 101 1.27 -27.45 0.64
C ALA A 101 2.56 -28.19 1.03
N ARG A 102 3.38 -28.52 0.02
CA ARG A 102 4.66 -29.18 0.24
C ARG A 102 5.72 -28.15 0.64
N PHE A 103 6.44 -28.43 1.71
CA PHE A 103 7.56 -27.62 2.15
C PHE A 103 8.87 -28.14 1.55
N GLU A 104 9.75 -27.22 1.19
CA GLU A 104 11.12 -27.48 0.75
C GLU A 104 12.06 -27.50 1.95
N ARG A 105 12.95 -28.50 2.02
CA ARG A 105 13.93 -28.62 3.10
C ARG A 105 15.21 -27.87 2.77
N VAL A 106 15.55 -26.90 3.61
CA VAL A 106 16.82 -26.19 3.63
C VAL A 106 17.63 -26.71 4.82
N ARG A 107 18.69 -27.46 4.52
CA ARG A 107 19.64 -27.95 5.54
C ARG A 107 20.49 -26.79 6.04
N ARG A 108 20.70 -26.72 7.36
CA ARG A 108 21.64 -25.78 7.97
C ARG A 108 22.79 -26.55 8.58
N ALA A 109 24.01 -26.03 8.45
CA ALA A 109 25.19 -26.65 9.06
C ALA A 109 25.08 -26.65 10.60
N ASP A 110 24.64 -25.53 11.18
CA ASP A 110 24.61 -25.30 12.64
C ASP A 110 23.20 -24.98 13.15
N GLY A 111 22.28 -25.94 13.09
CA GLY A 111 20.93 -25.76 13.66
C GLY A 111 19.87 -26.74 13.15
N PRO A 112 18.59 -26.56 13.54
CA PRO A 112 17.50 -27.34 12.98
C PRO A 112 17.34 -27.07 11.49
N ASP A 113 16.94 -28.11 10.75
CA ASP A 113 16.49 -27.97 9.37
C ASP A 113 15.34 -26.96 9.29
N VAL A 114 15.31 -26.18 8.21
CA VAL A 114 14.21 -25.26 7.93
C VAL A 114 13.39 -25.83 6.78
N LEU A 115 12.10 -26.00 7.01
CA LEU A 115 11.12 -26.36 6.01
C LEU A 115 10.43 -25.08 5.54
N VAL A 116 10.66 -24.68 4.29
CA VAL A 116 10.16 -23.43 3.72
C VAL A 116 9.07 -23.73 2.70
N LEU A 117 7.94 -23.03 2.80
CA LEU A 117 6.92 -22.97 1.76
C LEU A 117 7.02 -21.61 1.06
N PRO A 118 7.64 -21.54 -0.12
CA PRO A 118 7.60 -20.32 -0.94
C PRO A 118 6.20 -20.19 -1.55
N LEU A 119 5.46 -19.17 -1.11
CA LEU A 119 4.09 -18.91 -1.54
C LEU A 119 3.99 -17.54 -2.20
N GLU A 120 3.47 -17.51 -3.43
CA GLU A 120 3.15 -16.29 -4.13
C GLU A 120 1.64 -16.07 -4.19
N ALA A 121 1.22 -14.87 -3.79
CA ALA A 121 -0.11 -14.35 -4.05
C ALA A 121 -0.12 -13.74 -5.47
N ASP A 122 -0.83 -14.39 -6.39
CA ASP A 122 -1.07 -13.89 -7.74
C ASP A 122 -2.49 -13.34 -7.83
N ARG A 123 -2.57 -12.03 -8.05
CA ARG A 123 -3.81 -11.25 -8.07
C ARG A 123 -4.16 -10.73 -9.45
N HIS A 124 -3.61 -11.33 -10.51
CA HIS A 124 -3.91 -10.95 -11.90
C HIS A 124 -5.41 -11.01 -12.21
N ASP A 125 -6.09 -12.06 -11.74
CA ASP A 125 -7.52 -12.29 -11.98
C ASP A 125 -8.43 -11.70 -10.88
N VAL A 126 -7.85 -10.98 -9.92
CA VAL A 126 -8.63 -10.30 -8.88
C VAL A 126 -9.30 -9.07 -9.48
N ARG A 127 -10.64 -9.06 -9.44
CA ARG A 127 -11.42 -7.88 -9.84
C ARG A 127 -11.18 -6.73 -8.87
N TYR A 128 -11.10 -5.52 -9.41
CA TYR A 128 -10.89 -4.33 -8.60
C TYR A 128 -12.19 -3.90 -7.90
N GLU A 129 -12.50 -4.55 -6.78
CA GLU A 129 -13.69 -4.29 -5.94
C GLU A 129 -13.27 -3.72 -4.57
N ARG A 130 -12.20 -2.92 -4.53
CA ARG A 130 -11.69 -2.38 -3.27
C ARG A 130 -12.68 -1.40 -2.67
N ASN A 131 -13.10 -1.70 -1.45
CA ASN A 131 -13.78 -0.73 -0.60
C ASN A 131 -12.78 0.32 -0.09
N TRP A 132 -12.75 1.47 -0.76
CA TRP A 132 -11.84 2.57 -0.43
C TRP A 132 -12.04 3.13 0.97
N ARG A 133 -13.30 3.26 1.42
CA ARG A 133 -13.63 3.76 2.76
C ARG A 133 -12.99 2.88 3.83
N GLY A 134 -13.24 1.58 3.77
CA GLY A 134 -12.66 0.60 4.68
C GLY A 134 -11.14 0.54 4.62
N PHE A 135 -10.60 0.53 3.39
CA PHE A 135 -9.16 0.48 3.14
C PHE A 135 -8.42 1.69 3.73
N HIS A 136 -8.92 2.92 3.50
CA HIS A 136 -8.34 4.12 4.06
C HIS A 136 -8.55 4.21 5.57
N ALA A 137 -9.72 3.89 6.10
CA ALA A 137 -9.95 3.89 7.55
C ALA A 137 -8.96 2.97 8.29
N ARG A 138 -8.74 1.75 7.76
CA ARG A 138 -7.80 0.78 8.33
C ARG A 138 -6.36 1.30 8.32
N ARG A 139 -5.91 1.89 7.21
CA ARG A 139 -4.55 2.44 7.06
C ARG A 139 -4.34 3.71 7.85
N PHE A 140 -5.33 4.60 7.85
CA PHE A 140 -5.30 5.82 8.62
C PHE A 140 -5.12 5.51 10.11
N ALA A 141 -5.85 4.52 10.64
CA ALA A 141 -5.69 4.07 12.02
C ALA A 141 -4.29 3.47 12.29
N ARG A 142 -3.81 2.55 11.44
CA ARG A 142 -2.50 1.89 11.61
C ARG A 142 -1.34 2.87 11.54
N PHE A 143 -1.38 3.81 10.60
CA PHE A 143 -0.30 4.75 10.31
C PHE A 143 -0.53 6.15 10.91
N ARG A 144 -1.49 6.27 11.84
CA ARG A 144 -1.84 7.54 12.49
C ARG A 144 -0.63 8.26 13.07
N PRO A 145 0.31 7.61 13.78
CA PRO A 145 1.49 8.31 14.30
C PRO A 145 2.38 8.94 13.22
N THR A 146 2.51 8.33 12.05
CA THR A 146 3.27 8.91 10.93
C THR A 146 2.49 10.04 10.28
N ILE A 147 1.18 9.90 10.13
CA ILE A 147 0.31 10.95 9.63
C ILE A 147 0.36 12.18 10.55
N ASP A 148 0.29 11.99 11.87
CA ASP A 148 0.34 13.08 12.85
C ASP A 148 1.68 13.84 12.79
N ARG A 149 2.80 13.16 12.51
CA ARG A 149 4.08 13.85 12.24
C ARG A 149 4.01 14.76 11.02
N LEU A 150 3.43 14.28 9.92
CA LEU A 150 3.22 15.11 8.73
C LEU A 150 2.29 16.29 9.03
N LEU A 151 1.23 16.07 9.81
CA LEU A 151 0.25 17.09 10.16
C LEU A 151 0.82 18.15 11.10
N ALA A 152 1.69 17.78 12.04
CA ALA A 152 2.36 18.74 12.92
C ALA A 152 3.19 19.76 12.13
N GLU A 153 3.81 19.33 11.03
CA GLU A 153 4.54 20.22 10.12
C GLU A 153 3.60 21.02 9.19
N ALA A 154 2.54 20.38 8.69
CA ALA A 154 1.62 21.00 7.73
C ALA A 154 0.69 22.02 8.38
N VAL A 155 0.21 21.72 9.59
CA VAL A 155 -0.82 22.48 10.31
C VAL A 155 -0.41 22.65 11.79
N PRO A 156 0.57 23.53 12.10
CA PRO A 156 1.12 23.65 13.45
C PRO A 156 0.11 24.06 14.53
N GLY A 157 -0.99 24.71 14.13
CA GLY A 157 -2.10 25.08 15.02
C GLY A 157 -3.06 23.94 15.37
N GLY A 158 -2.81 22.72 14.88
CA GLY A 158 -3.68 21.57 15.04
C GLY A 158 -4.79 21.51 13.97
N VAL A 159 -5.54 20.41 13.99
CA VAL A 159 -6.61 20.16 13.03
C VAL A 159 -7.95 20.58 13.64
N ALA A 160 -8.56 21.62 13.07
CA ALA A 160 -9.93 22.04 13.35
C ALA A 160 -10.68 22.12 12.01
N LEU A 161 -11.81 21.41 11.92
CA LEU A 161 -12.62 21.28 10.70
C LEU A 161 -14.07 21.70 10.99
N ASP A 162 -14.24 22.94 11.46
CA ASP A 162 -15.52 23.54 11.85
C ASP A 162 -16.16 24.34 10.69
N GLY A 163 -16.25 23.70 9.52
CA GLY A 163 -16.92 24.22 8.33
C GLY A 163 -15.98 24.49 7.16
N ALA A 164 -16.58 24.83 6.01
CA ALA A 164 -15.90 24.86 4.71
C ALA A 164 -14.62 25.71 4.65
N VAL A 165 -14.55 26.83 5.39
CA VAL A 165 -13.36 27.68 5.45
C VAL A 165 -12.20 26.99 6.16
N ALA A 166 -12.47 26.34 7.28
CA ALA A 166 -11.47 25.61 8.05
C ALA A 166 -11.02 24.35 7.29
N GLU A 167 -11.97 23.62 6.70
CA GLU A 167 -11.69 22.45 5.84
C GLU A 167 -10.82 22.81 4.64
N ARG A 168 -11.12 23.94 3.96
CA ARG A 168 -10.30 24.43 2.85
C ARG A 168 -8.89 24.79 3.30
N ARG A 169 -8.73 25.49 4.42
CA ARG A 169 -7.40 25.84 4.97
C ARG A 169 -6.59 24.60 5.32
N PHE A 170 -7.22 23.63 5.97
CA PHE A 170 -6.61 22.33 6.26
C PHE A 170 -6.17 21.63 4.96
N LEU A 171 -7.06 21.53 3.98
CA LEU A 171 -6.78 20.91 2.69
C LEU A 171 -5.60 21.58 1.99
N GLU A 172 -5.59 22.91 1.89
CA GLU A 172 -4.52 23.68 1.25
C GLU A 172 -3.18 23.47 1.97
N ALA A 173 -3.18 23.43 3.31
CA ALA A 173 -1.97 23.23 4.10
C ALA A 173 -1.37 21.82 3.89
N VAL A 174 -2.19 20.77 4.00
CA VAL A 174 -1.73 19.38 3.79
C VAL A 174 -1.31 19.15 2.34
N ALA A 175 -2.10 19.63 1.37
CA ALA A 175 -1.76 19.54 -0.05
C ALA A 175 -0.43 20.23 -0.35
N ARG A 176 -0.18 21.42 0.23
CA ARG A 176 1.09 22.14 0.07
C ARG A 176 2.26 21.38 0.66
N ARG A 177 2.11 20.77 1.84
CA ARG A 177 3.17 19.96 2.47
C ARG A 177 3.54 18.73 1.64
N ILE A 178 2.54 18.04 1.09
CA ILE A 178 2.73 16.89 0.20
C ILE A 178 3.34 17.31 -1.14
N TRP A 179 2.86 18.43 -1.69
CA TRP A 179 3.35 18.96 -2.97
C TRP A 179 4.84 19.29 -2.89
N ARG A 180 5.27 19.96 -1.82
CA ARG A 180 6.66 20.37 -1.57
C ARG A 180 7.64 19.22 -1.33
N ALA A 181 7.17 18.02 -1.02
CA ALA A 181 8.06 16.85 -1.00
C ALA A 181 8.62 16.59 -2.41
N ASP A 182 9.75 15.91 -2.53
CA ASP A 182 10.37 15.72 -3.85
C ASP A 182 9.46 14.96 -4.83
N PHE A 183 9.61 15.27 -6.13
CA PHE A 183 9.10 14.38 -7.16
C PHE A 183 10.18 13.32 -7.44
N GLU A 184 9.93 12.07 -7.03
CA GLU A 184 10.85 10.97 -7.28
C GLU A 184 10.17 9.70 -7.77
N ASN A 185 10.88 8.93 -8.59
CA ASN A 185 10.51 7.57 -8.98
C ASN A 185 11.60 6.53 -8.63
N TYR A 186 12.66 6.92 -7.89
CA TYR A 186 13.81 6.07 -7.58
C TYR A 186 13.42 4.82 -6.78
N SER A 187 12.42 4.93 -5.91
CA SER A 187 11.84 3.78 -5.18
C SER A 187 11.40 2.63 -6.08
N ARG A 188 11.21 2.84 -7.39
CA ARG A 188 10.87 1.78 -8.36
C ARG A 188 12.09 0.97 -8.83
N PHE A 189 13.29 1.52 -8.71
CA PHE A 189 14.50 0.98 -9.32
C PHE A 189 15.50 0.45 -8.30
N PHE A 190 15.46 0.94 -7.05
CA PHE A 190 16.38 0.51 -6.00
C PHE A 190 15.71 -0.42 -4.97
N PRO A 191 16.37 -1.52 -4.56
CA PRO A 191 15.87 -2.39 -3.50
C PRO A 191 15.68 -1.67 -2.15
N PRO A 192 14.60 -1.95 -1.41
CA PRO A 192 13.44 -2.73 -1.85
C PRO A 192 12.62 -1.93 -2.87
N ALA A 193 12.50 -2.46 -4.10
CA ALA A 193 11.80 -1.77 -5.17
C ALA A 193 10.29 -1.79 -4.88
N ILE A 194 9.67 -0.61 -4.81
CA ILE A 194 8.24 -0.42 -4.64
C ILE A 194 7.68 0.10 -5.97
N PRO A 195 6.96 -0.73 -6.76
CA PRO A 195 6.45 -0.32 -8.06
C PRO A 195 5.53 0.91 -8.00
N LEU A 196 4.66 0.94 -6.99
CA LEU A 196 3.77 2.07 -6.69
C LEU A 196 3.50 2.08 -5.18
N LYS A 197 3.77 3.22 -4.54
CA LYS A 197 3.47 3.44 -3.13
C LYS A 197 1.97 3.67 -2.93
N THR A 198 1.45 3.07 -1.86
CA THR A 198 0.15 3.43 -1.30
C THR A 198 0.22 4.79 -0.58
N GLY A 199 -0.93 5.34 -0.19
CA GLY A 199 -0.97 6.65 0.47
C GLY A 199 -0.14 6.71 1.75
N ASP A 200 -0.18 5.66 2.58
CA ASP A 200 0.60 5.55 3.82
C ASP A 200 2.09 5.40 3.54
N GLU A 201 2.48 4.55 2.59
CA GLU A 201 3.88 4.42 2.16
C GLU A 201 4.43 5.76 1.64
N THR A 202 3.58 6.54 0.95
CA THR A 202 3.96 7.87 0.47
C THR A 202 4.10 8.86 1.61
N VAL A 203 3.18 8.85 2.60
CA VAL A 203 3.30 9.68 3.81
C VAL A 203 4.58 9.34 4.59
N GLU A 204 4.91 8.06 4.75
CA GLU A 204 6.17 7.62 5.38
C GLU A 204 7.39 8.19 4.66
N HIS A 205 7.43 8.07 3.33
CA HIS A 205 8.52 8.62 2.51
C HIS A 205 8.65 10.13 2.70
N ILE A 206 7.54 10.86 2.67
CA ILE A 206 7.52 12.32 2.84
C ILE A 206 8.05 12.75 4.21
N VAL A 207 7.70 12.02 5.27
CA VAL A 207 8.20 12.26 6.63
C VAL A 207 9.70 11.90 6.76
N GLN A 208 10.19 10.98 5.93
CA GLN A 208 11.61 10.61 5.84
C GLN A 208 12.44 11.57 4.95
N GLY A 209 11.87 12.70 4.51
CA GLY A 209 12.54 13.66 3.64
C GLY A 209 12.62 13.23 2.17
N ARG A 210 11.87 12.19 1.79
CA ARG A 210 11.74 11.73 0.39
C ARG A 210 10.44 12.25 -0.22
N GLY A 211 10.03 11.66 -1.35
CA GLY A 211 8.82 12.06 -2.04
C GLY A 211 8.15 10.95 -2.83
N GLY A 212 7.54 11.31 -3.95
CA GLY A 212 6.82 10.38 -4.80
C GLY A 212 6.29 11.01 -6.06
N VAL A 213 5.78 10.18 -6.98
CA VAL A 213 5.17 10.66 -8.21
C VAL A 213 3.78 11.26 -7.96
N CYS A 214 3.19 11.90 -8.98
CA CYS A 214 1.90 12.58 -8.88
C CYS A 214 0.79 11.70 -8.30
N THR A 215 0.61 10.48 -8.80
CA THR A 215 -0.40 9.53 -8.30
C THR A 215 -0.18 9.18 -6.82
N GLU A 216 1.06 8.99 -6.39
CA GLU A 216 1.40 8.61 -5.02
C GLU A 216 1.09 9.75 -4.04
N LYS A 217 1.49 10.98 -4.41
CA LYS A 217 1.17 12.20 -3.64
C LYS A 217 -0.34 12.41 -3.51
N VAL A 218 -1.09 12.16 -4.58
CA VAL A 218 -2.56 12.22 -4.55
C VAL A 218 -3.16 11.15 -3.63
N LEU A 219 -2.63 9.92 -3.68
CA LEU A 219 -3.07 8.85 -2.78
C LEU A 219 -2.75 9.17 -1.30
N ALA A 220 -1.63 9.84 -1.02
CA ALA A 220 -1.30 10.33 0.32
C ALA A 220 -2.33 11.36 0.80
N LEU A 221 -2.63 12.35 -0.04
CA LEU A 221 -3.62 13.38 0.28
C LEU A 221 -5.00 12.76 0.48
N LYS A 222 -5.40 11.81 -0.38
CA LYS A 222 -6.67 11.09 -0.25
C LYS A 222 -6.76 10.28 1.04
N LEU A 223 -5.70 9.55 1.40
CA LEU A 223 -5.67 8.79 2.66
C LEU A 223 -5.92 9.69 3.87
N ILE A 224 -5.24 10.85 3.92
CA ILE A 224 -5.35 11.79 5.05
C ILE A 224 -6.76 12.38 5.08
N THR A 225 -7.24 12.92 3.96
CA THR A 225 -8.53 13.61 3.88
C THR A 225 -9.72 12.69 4.09
N ASP A 226 -9.70 11.47 3.54
CA ASP A 226 -10.71 10.45 3.84
C ASP A 226 -10.71 10.08 5.34
N GLY A 227 -9.54 10.08 5.99
CA GLY A 227 -9.41 9.82 7.43
C GLY A 227 -10.00 10.92 8.32
N PHE A 228 -10.11 12.15 7.81
CA PHE A 228 -10.80 13.27 8.45
C PHE A 228 -12.25 13.44 7.96
N GLY A 229 -12.74 12.54 7.10
CA GLY A 229 -14.12 12.57 6.63
C GLY A 229 -14.40 13.56 5.50
N LEU A 230 -13.36 14.12 4.86
CA LEU A 230 -13.53 15.02 3.72
C LEU A 230 -13.83 14.22 2.45
N GLU A 231 -15.01 14.44 1.86
CA GLU A 231 -15.43 13.72 0.67
C GLU A 231 -14.68 14.20 -0.58
N SER A 232 -14.10 13.26 -1.31
CA SER A 232 -13.39 13.54 -2.56
C SER A 232 -13.56 12.43 -3.60
N ARG A 233 -13.55 12.83 -4.88
CA ARG A 233 -13.44 11.90 -6.02
C ARG A 233 -12.11 12.06 -6.74
N VAL A 234 -11.60 10.95 -7.25
CA VAL A 234 -10.39 10.93 -8.08
C VAL A 234 -10.74 11.38 -9.49
N VAL A 235 -10.00 12.36 -10.00
CA VAL A 235 -10.10 12.84 -11.38
C VAL A 235 -8.81 12.46 -12.11
N PHE A 236 -8.95 11.88 -13.29
CA PHE A 236 -7.82 11.55 -14.17
C PHE A 236 -7.75 12.58 -15.30
N ALA A 237 -6.54 13.00 -15.66
CA ALA A 237 -6.28 14.02 -16.65
C ALA A 237 -5.07 13.61 -17.50
N GLY A 238 -5.31 13.20 -18.75
CA GLY A 238 -4.26 12.75 -19.66
C GLY A 238 -4.76 12.63 -21.10
N PRO A 239 -3.91 12.14 -22.03
CA PRO A 239 -4.20 12.13 -23.47
C PRO A 239 -5.45 11.33 -23.88
N ARG A 240 -5.96 10.47 -22.98
CA ARG A 240 -7.13 9.60 -23.22
C ARG A 240 -8.32 9.92 -22.31
N THR A 241 -8.28 11.00 -21.53
CA THR A 241 -9.41 11.42 -20.71
C THR A 241 -10.54 11.94 -21.60
N ARG A 242 -11.77 11.46 -21.37
CA ARG A 242 -12.96 11.86 -22.16
C ARG A 242 -13.38 13.31 -21.92
N GLU A 243 -13.13 13.82 -20.71
CA GLU A 243 -13.47 15.19 -20.34
C GLU A 243 -12.34 16.15 -20.77
N PRO A 244 -12.67 17.34 -21.28
CA PRO A 244 -11.67 18.32 -21.68
C PRO A 244 -10.84 18.73 -20.46
N LEU A 245 -9.51 18.68 -20.61
CA LEU A 245 -8.59 19.17 -19.61
C LEU A 245 -8.89 20.66 -19.33
N PRO A 246 -8.80 21.14 -18.07
CA PRO A 246 -8.97 22.56 -17.74
C PRO A 246 -7.72 23.36 -18.16
N VAL A 247 -7.47 23.44 -19.46
CA VAL A 247 -6.26 23.98 -20.08
C VAL A 247 -6.00 25.42 -19.66
N ALA A 248 -7.05 26.23 -19.50
CA ALA A 248 -6.91 27.63 -19.09
C ALA A 248 -6.39 27.80 -17.65
N GLN A 249 -6.79 26.93 -16.74
CA GLN A 249 -6.34 26.91 -15.35
C GLN A 249 -4.92 26.35 -15.25
N LEU A 250 -4.63 25.27 -15.99
CA LEU A 250 -3.29 24.70 -16.07
C LEU A 250 -2.29 25.69 -16.68
N ARG A 251 -2.70 26.46 -17.70
CA ARG A 251 -1.88 27.54 -18.29
C ARG A 251 -1.61 28.67 -17.31
N ARG A 252 -2.61 29.14 -16.55
CA ARG A 252 -2.38 30.13 -15.48
C ARG A 252 -1.33 29.67 -14.46
N MET A 253 -1.38 28.41 -14.04
CA MET A 253 -0.35 27.85 -13.14
C MET A 253 1.05 27.83 -13.77
N LEU A 254 1.14 27.61 -15.09
CA LEU A 254 2.41 27.63 -15.83
C LEU A 254 2.94 29.05 -16.02
N ASP A 255 2.06 29.99 -16.32
CA ASP A 255 2.39 31.39 -16.56
C ASP A 255 2.81 32.10 -15.26
N GLU A 256 2.20 31.74 -14.12
CA GLU A 256 2.52 32.30 -12.79
C GLU A 256 3.84 31.78 -12.21
N LEU A 257 4.34 30.62 -12.67
CA LEU A 257 5.53 29.97 -12.10
C LEU A 257 6.85 30.33 -12.79
N GLY A 258 6.84 31.09 -13.89
CA GLY A 258 7.97 31.83 -14.48
C GLY A 258 9.23 31.05 -14.95
N GLU A 259 9.47 29.83 -14.48
CA GLU A 259 10.77 29.14 -14.57
C GLU A 259 10.68 27.68 -15.02
N TYR A 260 9.50 27.18 -15.40
CA TYR A 260 9.34 25.77 -15.74
C TYR A 260 9.75 25.47 -17.20
N ASP A 261 11.00 25.05 -17.40
CA ASP A 261 11.53 24.59 -18.70
C ASP A 261 11.08 23.14 -19.02
N PHE A 262 10.10 23.00 -19.91
CA PHE A 262 9.60 21.71 -20.39
C PHE A 262 10.41 21.09 -21.55
N THR A 263 11.50 21.71 -21.99
CA THR A 263 12.25 21.24 -23.16
C THR A 263 12.88 19.86 -22.89
N TYR A 264 13.31 19.61 -21.64
CA TYR A 264 13.77 18.30 -21.17
C TYR A 264 12.62 17.28 -21.02
N ALA A 265 11.46 17.74 -20.57
CA ALA A 265 10.26 16.94 -20.34
C ALA A 265 9.60 16.43 -21.63
N ARG A 266 9.67 17.18 -22.74
CA ARG A 266 8.99 16.84 -24.01
C ARG A 266 9.36 15.46 -24.59
N ARG A 267 10.58 14.96 -24.36
CA ARG A 267 11.05 13.68 -24.92
C ARG A 267 10.62 12.46 -24.09
N TYR A 268 10.37 12.64 -22.79
CA TYR A 268 10.09 11.54 -21.86
C TYR A 268 8.69 11.60 -21.19
N MET A 269 7.94 12.69 -21.37
CA MET A 269 6.60 12.89 -20.77
C MET A 269 5.41 12.55 -21.68
N ARG A 270 5.57 11.71 -22.71
CA ARG A 270 4.46 11.34 -23.62
C ARG A 270 3.33 10.52 -22.97
N TYR A 271 3.47 10.15 -21.69
CA TYR A 271 2.51 9.31 -20.96
C TYR A 271 2.25 9.85 -19.55
N TRP A 272 1.53 10.96 -19.43
CA TRP A 272 1.06 11.43 -18.13
C TRP A 272 -0.47 11.42 -18.12
N ASP A 273 -1.04 10.41 -17.47
CA ASP A 273 -2.32 10.58 -16.80
C ASP A 273 -2.01 11.20 -15.43
N HIS A 274 -2.22 12.51 -15.31
CA HIS A 274 -2.24 13.19 -14.03
C HIS A 274 -3.47 12.76 -13.23
N VAL A 275 -3.32 12.73 -11.91
CA VAL A 275 -4.40 12.40 -10.99
C VAL A 275 -4.61 13.62 -10.10
N ALA A 276 -5.87 13.93 -9.80
CA ALA A 276 -6.25 14.99 -8.88
C ALA A 276 -7.40 14.52 -7.99
N LEU A 277 -7.70 15.31 -6.95
CA LEU A 277 -8.86 15.11 -6.10
C LEU A 277 -9.77 16.33 -6.23
N GLU A 278 -11.02 16.08 -6.58
CA GLU A 278 -12.09 17.07 -6.47
C GLU A 278 -12.81 16.85 -5.14
N TYR A 279 -12.90 17.90 -4.33
CA TYR A 279 -13.50 17.87 -3.00
C TYR A 279 -14.90 18.48 -3.01
N ARG A 280 -15.76 17.95 -2.13
CA ARG A 280 -17.03 18.55 -1.77
C ARG A 280 -16.88 19.16 -0.38
N LEU A 281 -16.80 20.49 -0.32
CA LEU A 281 -16.71 21.31 0.90
C LEU A 281 -18.01 22.11 1.11
#